data_AF-Q23DA9-F1
#
_entry.id   AF-Q23DA9-F1
#
_cell.length_a   1.000
_cell.length_b   1.000
_cell.length_c   1.000
_cell.angle_alpha   90.00
_cell.angle_beta   90.00
_cell.angle_gamma   90.00
#
_symmetry.space_group_name_H-M   'P 1'
#
loop_
_entity.id
_entity.type
_entity.pdbx_description
1 polymer ?
#
loop_
_entity_poly.entity_id
_entity_poly.type
_entity_poly.pdbx_seq_one_letter_code
_entity_poly.pdbx_strand_id
1 'polypeptide(L)'
;MFSYFKGLVTKKTQLFFQPNNQFSEIWKKKKNIIIKPFSIISGETVFSATPIKGKYGVKNDYITVLKNGCMLTEVIPCSKDNTGKVNIDYSKRLNFAMSLSNMGQILAISDELISKSTINTKIEYTLSSDVKKKALYISKKPEDTHLNIQIKESNLLPDQNKWADHLLQANVSVPDFIIFRELCRFSLPYMIGWQALASYDFAEKDSSDDRL
;
A
#
# COMPACT_ATOMS: atom_id res chain seq x y z
N MET A 1 66.08 14.90 30.05
CA MET A 1 65.53 16.27 29.84
C MET A 1 64.05 16.12 29.49
N PHE A 2 63.16 16.91 30.09
CA PHE A 2 61.70 16.68 30.13
C PHE A 2 60.92 17.15 28.89
N SER A 3 59.60 16.83 28.89
CA SER A 3 58.48 17.47 28.14
C SER A 3 58.10 16.83 26.78
N TYR A 4 56.84 16.48 26.49
CA TYR A 4 55.66 16.18 27.33
C TYR A 4 54.62 15.34 26.53
N PHE A 5 53.81 14.51 27.20
CA PHE A 5 52.63 13.84 26.60
C PHE A 5 51.33 14.66 26.82
N LYS A 6 50.61 15.00 25.75
CA LYS A 6 49.14 15.26 25.70
C LYS A 6 48.71 15.00 24.24
N GLY A 7 47.91 14.01 23.86
CA GLY A 7 46.88 13.27 24.59
C GLY A 7 45.51 13.74 24.13
N LEU A 8 44.88 13.05 23.14
CA LEU A 8 43.46 13.19 22.82
C LEU A 8 42.94 12.05 21.92
N VAL A 9 42.27 11.10 22.58
CA VAL A 9 41.10 10.30 22.18
C VAL A 9 40.74 10.28 20.68
N THR A 10 40.70 9.06 20.13
CA THR A 10 40.11 8.73 18.82
C THR A 10 38.66 9.20 18.71
N LYS A 11 38.43 10.25 17.91
CA LYS A 11 37.07 10.67 17.55
C LYS A 11 36.42 9.63 16.64
N LYS A 12 35.24 9.15 17.01
CA LYS A 12 34.31 8.46 16.10
C LYS A 12 34.07 9.33 14.86
N THR A 13 34.31 8.78 13.67
CA THR A 13 33.86 9.39 12.42
C THR A 13 32.33 9.31 12.35
N GLN A 14 31.64 10.31 12.89
CA GLN A 14 30.24 10.55 12.53
C GLN A 14 30.21 11.04 11.08
N LEU A 15 29.75 10.19 10.17
CA LEU A 15 29.38 10.58 8.82
C LEU A 15 28.14 11.47 8.90
N PHE A 16 28.35 12.78 9.09
CA PHE A 16 27.30 13.77 8.89
C PHE A 16 26.95 13.82 7.40
N PHE A 17 25.81 13.23 7.04
CA PHE A 17 25.14 13.54 5.78
C PHE A 17 24.73 15.02 5.82
N GLN A 18 25.55 15.90 5.24
CA GLN A 18 25.07 17.22 4.87
C GLN A 18 24.22 17.07 3.60
N PRO A 19 22.91 17.38 3.64
CA PRO A 19 22.09 17.34 2.44
C PRO A 19 22.58 18.44 1.49
N ASN A 20 23.02 18.04 0.29
CA ASN A 20 23.53 18.97 -0.70
C ASN A 20 22.40 19.91 -1.16
N ASN A 21 22.51 21.20 -0.84
CA ASN A 21 21.48 22.21 -1.10
C ASN A 21 21.09 22.39 -2.59
N GLN A 22 21.85 21.79 -3.52
CA GLN A 22 21.56 21.78 -4.95
C GLN A 22 20.27 21.04 -5.35
N PHE A 23 19.74 20.15 -4.50
CA PHE A 23 18.45 19.52 -4.78
C PHE A 23 17.25 20.47 -4.62
N SER A 24 17.41 21.64 -3.99
CA SER A 24 16.30 22.53 -3.63
C SER A 24 15.66 23.31 -4.81
N GLU A 25 16.42 23.58 -5.88
CA GLU A 25 15.98 24.45 -6.98
C GLU A 25 15.04 23.74 -7.98
N ILE A 26 15.21 22.43 -8.18
CA ILE A 26 14.54 21.65 -9.23
C ILE A 26 13.03 21.47 -8.97
N TRP A 27 12.59 21.63 -7.72
CA TRP A 27 11.19 21.41 -7.29
C TRP A 27 10.31 22.68 -7.33
N LYS A 28 10.84 23.84 -7.76
CA LYS A 28 10.10 25.12 -7.80
C LYS A 28 8.92 25.16 -8.78
N LYS A 29 8.77 24.18 -9.68
CA LYS A 29 7.53 23.98 -10.47
C LYS A 29 6.63 22.97 -9.75
N LYS A 30 5.36 23.33 -9.52
CA LYS A 30 4.28 22.40 -9.10
C LYS A 30 4.13 21.25 -10.12
N LYS A 31 4.93 20.21 -9.98
CA LYS A 31 4.82 18.97 -10.75
C LYS A 31 3.86 18.04 -10.02
N ASN A 32 2.95 17.42 -10.77
CA ASN A 32 2.14 16.33 -10.24
C ASN A 32 3.01 15.08 -10.15
N ILE A 33 3.29 14.63 -8.93
CA ILE A 33 3.98 13.35 -8.70
C ILE A 33 2.92 12.26 -8.80
N ILE A 34 2.83 11.64 -9.97
CA ILE A 34 1.96 10.48 -10.19
C ILE A 34 2.74 9.24 -9.74
N ILE A 35 2.44 8.73 -8.55
CA ILE A 35 2.93 7.43 -8.12
C ILE A 35 2.17 6.37 -8.93
N LYS A 36 2.88 5.65 -9.80
CA LYS A 36 2.30 4.51 -10.53
C LYS A 36 1.97 3.41 -9.51
N PRO A 37 0.79 2.78 -9.59
CA PRO A 37 0.47 1.63 -8.75
C PRO A 37 1.47 0.49 -8.97
N PHE A 38 1.67 -0.32 -7.94
CA PHE A 38 2.25 -1.64 -8.12
C PHE A 38 1.23 -2.51 -8.87
N SER A 39 1.61 -3.12 -9.99
CA SER A 39 0.67 -3.91 -10.79
C SER A 39 1.36 -5.10 -11.44
N ILE A 40 0.69 -6.26 -11.41
CA ILE A 40 1.14 -7.54 -11.96
C ILE A 40 0.06 -8.08 -12.89
N ILE A 41 0.45 -8.57 -14.07
CA ILE A 41 -0.45 -9.22 -15.02
C ILE A 41 -0.38 -10.73 -14.77
N SER A 42 -1.49 -11.33 -14.35
CA SER A 42 -1.64 -12.75 -14.05
C SER A 42 -2.74 -13.37 -14.91
N GLY A 43 -2.33 -14.08 -15.96
CA GLY A 43 -3.24 -14.69 -16.93
C GLY A 43 -4.13 -13.64 -17.61
N GLU A 44 -5.42 -13.66 -17.26
CA GLU A 44 -6.49 -12.79 -17.77
C GLU A 44 -6.90 -11.70 -16.75
N THR A 45 -6.08 -11.44 -15.73
CA THR A 45 -6.32 -10.36 -14.76
C THR A 45 -5.07 -9.57 -14.44
N VAL A 46 -5.26 -8.35 -13.95
CA VAL A 46 -4.23 -7.51 -13.35
C VAL A 46 -4.55 -7.37 -11.86
N PHE A 47 -3.60 -7.77 -11.01
CA PHE A 47 -3.61 -7.37 -9.60
C PHE A 47 -2.91 -6.02 -9.48
N SER A 48 -3.51 -5.09 -8.75
CA SER A 48 -2.98 -3.75 -8.51
C SER A 48 -3.03 -3.39 -7.03
N ALA A 49 -2.02 -2.67 -6.53
CA ALA A 49 -1.98 -2.15 -5.17
C ALA A 49 -1.48 -0.69 -5.16
N THR A 50 -2.24 0.20 -4.54
CA THR A 50 -1.97 1.63 -4.45
C THR A 50 -2.04 2.11 -3.00
N PRO A 51 -0.94 2.62 -2.42
CA PRO A 51 -1.00 3.23 -1.10
C PRO A 51 -1.66 4.62 -1.18
N ILE A 52 -2.70 4.84 -0.38
CA ILE A 52 -3.38 6.12 -0.21
C ILE A 52 -2.90 6.72 1.12
N LYS A 53 -2.26 7.91 1.08
CA LYS A 53 -1.77 8.58 2.31
C LYS A 53 -2.91 8.94 3.25
N GLY A 54 -2.60 9.06 4.54
CA GLY A 54 -3.52 9.66 5.50
C GLY A 54 -3.76 11.14 5.21
N LYS A 55 -4.92 11.66 5.62
CA LYS A 55 -5.19 13.10 5.70
C LYS A 55 -4.93 13.57 7.12
N TYR A 56 -4.22 14.67 7.25
CA TYR A 56 -3.97 15.38 8.50
C TYR A 56 -4.18 16.87 8.29
N GLY A 57 -4.50 17.56 9.38
CA GLY A 57 -4.68 19.00 9.41
C GLY A 57 -3.70 19.63 10.38
N VAL A 58 -3.31 20.87 10.11
CA VAL A 58 -2.56 21.71 11.03
C VAL A 58 -3.52 22.76 11.59
N LYS A 59 -3.53 22.95 12.91
CA LYS A 59 -4.35 23.96 13.58
C LYS A 59 -3.64 24.40 14.85
N ASN A 60 -3.55 25.72 15.08
CA ASN A 60 -3.04 26.31 16.32
C ASN A 60 -1.76 25.61 16.84
N ASP A 61 -0.72 25.55 16.00
CA ASP A 61 0.59 24.96 16.27
C ASP A 61 0.63 23.44 16.52
N TYR A 62 -0.49 22.72 16.36
CA TYR A 62 -0.53 21.25 16.45
C TYR A 62 -0.94 20.58 15.13
N ILE A 63 -0.36 19.41 14.88
CA ILE A 63 -0.69 18.51 13.77
C ILE A 63 -1.67 17.45 14.29
N THR A 64 -2.78 17.23 13.58
CA THR A 64 -3.77 16.20 13.92
C THR A 64 -4.09 15.31 12.73
N VAL A 65 -4.17 14.00 12.94
CA VAL A 65 -4.56 13.03 11.90
C VAL A 65 -6.08 13.04 11.78
N LEU A 66 -6.58 13.56 10.66
CA LEU A 66 -8.02 13.67 10.38
C LEU A 66 -8.61 12.36 9.86
N LYS A 67 -7.83 11.61 9.08
CA LYS A 67 -8.23 10.32 8.51
C LYS A 67 -7.00 9.47 8.20
N ASN A 68 -6.96 8.25 8.72
CA ASN A 68 -5.95 7.27 8.33
C ASN A 68 -6.06 6.91 6.84
N GLY A 69 -4.91 6.68 6.21
CA GLY A 69 -4.79 6.15 4.86
C GLY A 69 -5.19 4.68 4.76
N CYS A 70 -5.10 4.14 3.55
CA CYS A 70 -5.43 2.75 3.26
C CYS A 70 -4.62 2.23 2.06
N MET A 71 -4.49 0.91 1.94
CA MET A 71 -3.99 0.28 0.72
C MET A 71 -5.19 -0.10 -0.15
N LEU A 72 -5.34 0.57 -1.30
CA LEU A 72 -6.34 0.22 -2.30
C LEU A 72 -5.80 -0.93 -3.16
N THR A 73 -6.38 -2.11 -3.02
CA THR A 73 -6.12 -3.24 -3.93
C THR A 73 -7.22 -3.36 -4.96
N GLU A 74 -6.87 -3.74 -6.19
CA GLU A 74 -7.79 -3.95 -7.30
C GLU A 74 -7.44 -5.25 -8.03
N VAL A 75 -8.47 -5.97 -8.50
CA VAL A 75 -8.34 -7.02 -9.50
C VAL A 75 -9.15 -6.57 -10.72
N ILE A 76 -8.47 -6.51 -11.87
CA ILE A 76 -9.01 -5.92 -13.12
C ILE A 76 -8.93 -6.98 -14.22
N PRO A 77 -10.02 -7.31 -14.94
CA PRO A 77 -9.93 -8.22 -16.07
C PRO A 77 -9.08 -7.63 -17.21
N CYS A 78 -8.31 -8.47 -17.90
CA CYS A 78 -7.56 -8.07 -19.08
C CYS A 78 -7.49 -9.20 -20.11
N SER A 79 -7.52 -8.84 -21.39
CA SER A 79 -7.30 -9.78 -22.50
C SER A 79 -5.97 -9.50 -23.18
N LYS A 80 -5.42 -10.52 -23.84
CA LYS A 80 -4.29 -10.36 -24.77
C LYS A 80 -4.85 -10.46 -26.19
N ASP A 81 -4.48 -9.54 -27.05
CA ASP A 81 -4.76 -9.67 -28.48
C ASP A 81 -3.72 -10.58 -29.16
N ASN A 82 -3.92 -10.85 -30.46
CA ASN A 82 -3.06 -11.71 -31.26
C ASN A 82 -1.61 -11.17 -31.43
N THR A 83 -1.34 -9.93 -31.02
CA THR A 83 0.01 -9.32 -30.99
C THR A 83 0.68 -9.43 -29.62
N GLY A 84 0.00 -10.00 -28.63
CA GLY A 84 0.46 -10.10 -27.24
C GLY A 84 0.23 -8.82 -26.42
N LYS A 85 -0.38 -7.77 -27.01
CA LYS A 85 -0.70 -6.53 -26.31
C LYS A 85 -1.86 -6.78 -25.34
N VAL A 86 -1.69 -6.29 -24.11
CA VAL A 86 -2.65 -6.45 -23.01
C VAL A 86 -3.64 -5.28 -23.03
N ASN A 87 -4.93 -5.60 -23.15
CA ASN A 87 -6.03 -4.66 -23.08
C ASN A 87 -6.74 -4.84 -21.73
N ILE A 88 -6.79 -3.79 -20.91
CA ILE A 88 -7.25 -3.83 -19.51
C ILE A 88 -8.66 -3.23 -19.42
N ASP A 89 -9.62 -4.00 -18.91
CA ASP A 89 -11.01 -3.57 -18.74
C ASP A 89 -11.25 -2.98 -17.34
N TYR A 90 -10.83 -1.72 -17.17
CA TYR A 90 -11.04 -0.96 -15.93
C TYR A 90 -12.52 -0.78 -15.55
N SER A 91 -13.48 -1.02 -16.45
CA SER A 91 -14.92 -0.90 -16.15
C SER A 91 -15.43 -2.06 -15.28
N LYS A 92 -14.78 -3.23 -15.37
CA LYS A 92 -15.17 -4.46 -14.65
C LYS A 92 -14.31 -4.72 -13.40
N ARG A 93 -13.44 -3.79 -13.00
CA ARG A 93 -12.55 -4.01 -11.86
C ARG A 93 -13.31 -4.13 -10.54
N LEU A 94 -12.85 -5.02 -9.68
CA LEU A 94 -13.25 -5.06 -8.27
C LEU A 94 -12.14 -4.49 -7.42
N ASN A 95 -12.51 -3.71 -6.41
CA ASN A 95 -11.57 -3.05 -5.50
C ASN A 95 -11.88 -3.33 -4.03
N PHE A 96 -10.84 -3.25 -3.21
CA PHE A 96 -10.90 -3.45 -1.76
C PHE A 96 -9.95 -2.44 -1.09
N ALA A 97 -10.47 -1.61 -0.17
CA ALA A 97 -9.66 -0.70 0.61
C ALA A 97 -9.26 -1.38 1.92
N MET A 98 -8.00 -1.85 2.03
CA MET A 98 -7.47 -2.39 3.27
C MET A 98 -7.13 -1.24 4.21
N SER A 99 -7.79 -1.16 5.37
CA SER A 99 -7.37 -0.27 6.45
C SER A 99 -6.10 -0.78 7.13
N LEU A 100 -5.52 0.03 8.01
CA LEU A 100 -4.30 -0.31 8.77
C LEU A 100 -4.42 -1.64 9.55
N SER A 101 -5.58 -1.92 10.15
CA SER A 101 -5.80 -3.19 10.88
C SER A 101 -5.90 -4.38 9.93
N ASN A 102 -6.45 -4.19 8.73
CA ASN A 102 -6.48 -5.20 7.68
C ASN A 102 -5.07 -5.48 7.14
N MET A 103 -4.25 -4.43 6.94
CA MET A 103 -2.85 -4.57 6.53
C MET A 103 -2.03 -5.36 7.57
N GLY A 104 -2.34 -5.25 8.86
CA GLY A 104 -1.74 -6.09 9.89
C GLY A 104 -1.87 -7.60 9.62
N GLN A 105 -2.99 -8.04 9.03
CA GLN A 105 -3.19 -9.44 8.65
C GLN A 105 -2.32 -9.86 7.47
N ILE A 106 -2.08 -8.96 6.51
CA ILE A 106 -1.15 -9.18 5.39
C ILE A 106 0.30 -9.26 5.90
N LEU A 107 0.67 -8.39 6.84
CA LEU A 107 2.02 -8.33 7.41
C LEU A 107 2.33 -9.51 8.35
N ALA A 108 1.30 -10.16 8.91
CA ALA A 108 1.42 -11.38 9.71
C ALA A 108 1.69 -12.64 8.87
N ILE A 109 1.50 -12.59 7.55
CA ILE A 109 1.85 -13.69 6.63
C ILE A 109 3.39 -13.71 6.47
N SER A 110 4.05 -14.55 7.26
CA SER A 110 5.51 -14.70 7.29
C SER A 110 6.03 -15.50 6.08
N ASP A 111 7.33 -15.36 5.79
CA ASP A 111 7.98 -16.12 4.70
C ASP A 111 7.97 -17.64 4.95
N GLU A 112 7.98 -18.06 6.22
CA GLU A 112 7.77 -19.46 6.60
C GLU A 112 6.35 -19.94 6.29
N LEU A 113 5.33 -19.13 6.60
CA LEU A 113 3.93 -19.46 6.30
C LEU A 113 3.71 -19.58 4.78
N ILE A 114 4.31 -18.68 3.99
CA ILE A 114 4.24 -18.71 2.52
C ILE A 114 4.92 -19.97 1.95
N SER A 115 6.08 -20.36 2.50
CA SER A 115 6.89 -21.45 1.95
C SER A 115 6.46 -22.85 2.38
N LYS A 116 5.89 -23.02 3.58
CA LYS A 116 5.64 -24.36 4.16
C LYS A 116 4.19 -24.64 4.56
N SER A 117 3.29 -23.67 4.54
CA SER A 117 1.96 -23.80 5.15
C SER A 117 0.82 -23.47 4.21
N THR A 118 -0.38 -23.95 4.56
CA THR A 118 -1.61 -23.48 3.94
C THR A 118 -1.93 -22.08 4.45
N ILE A 119 -2.04 -21.11 3.54
CA ILE A 119 -2.59 -19.79 3.82
C ILE A 119 -4.08 -19.80 3.51
N ASN A 120 -4.89 -19.27 4.42
CA ASN A 120 -6.31 -19.00 4.20
C ASN A 120 -6.71 -17.78 5.02
N THR A 121 -6.48 -16.59 4.47
CA THR A 121 -6.77 -15.31 5.11
C THR A 121 -8.01 -14.69 4.46
N LYS A 122 -9.02 -14.38 5.28
CA LYS A 122 -10.22 -13.65 4.86
C LYS A 122 -10.28 -12.31 5.59
N ILE A 123 -10.37 -11.23 4.83
CA ILE A 123 -10.49 -9.87 5.33
C ILE A 123 -11.79 -9.28 4.78
N GLU A 124 -12.73 -8.86 5.62
CA GLU A 124 -14.01 -8.31 5.15
C GLU A 124 -14.45 -7.06 5.89
N TYR A 125 -15.29 -6.26 5.23
CA TYR A 125 -16.02 -5.16 5.84
C TYR A 125 -17.37 -4.95 5.15
N THR A 126 -18.32 -4.40 5.89
CA THR A 126 -19.60 -3.92 5.37
C THR A 126 -19.51 -2.41 5.14
N LEU A 127 -20.03 -1.92 4.02
CA LEU A 127 -20.17 -0.49 3.75
C LEU A 127 -21.39 0.07 4.50
N SER A 128 -21.37 1.36 4.82
CA SER A 128 -22.25 2.05 5.79
C SER A 128 -23.76 2.12 5.46
N SER A 129 -24.25 1.28 4.56
CA SER A 129 -25.68 1.08 4.26
C SER A 129 -26.15 -0.36 4.48
N ASP A 130 -25.28 -1.28 4.92
CA ASP A 130 -25.50 -2.74 5.05
C ASP A 130 -25.88 -3.49 3.75
N VAL A 131 -26.24 -2.79 2.67
CA VAL A 131 -26.55 -3.35 1.34
C VAL A 131 -25.31 -3.92 0.64
N LYS A 132 -24.10 -3.52 1.02
CA LYS A 132 -22.85 -3.90 0.34
C LYS A 132 -21.79 -4.44 1.29
N LYS A 133 -21.26 -5.62 0.98
CA LYS A 133 -20.12 -6.24 1.67
C LYS A 133 -18.97 -6.43 0.70
N LYS A 134 -17.73 -6.21 1.18
CA LYS A 134 -16.51 -6.50 0.42
C LYS A 134 -15.64 -7.45 1.23
N ALA A 135 -15.07 -8.43 0.56
CA ALA A 135 -14.13 -9.38 1.14
C ALA A 135 -12.91 -9.57 0.23
N LEU A 136 -11.72 -9.56 0.81
CA LEU A 136 -10.45 -9.96 0.22
C LEU A 136 -10.09 -11.33 0.78
N TYR A 137 -9.89 -12.30 -0.10
CA TYR A 137 -9.42 -13.64 0.25
C TYR A 137 -8.00 -13.82 -0.29
N ILE A 138 -7.14 -14.43 0.52
CA ILE A 138 -5.79 -14.82 0.12
C ILE A 138 -5.62 -16.27 0.53
N SER A 139 -5.37 -17.14 -0.45
CA SER A 139 -5.17 -18.57 -0.21
C SER A 139 -3.97 -19.11 -0.96
N LYS A 140 -3.34 -20.14 -0.38
CA LYS A 140 -2.17 -20.85 -0.93
C LYS A 140 -2.08 -22.21 -0.26
N LYS A 141 -1.84 -23.30 -1.00
CA LYS A 141 -1.41 -24.58 -0.42
C LYS A 141 0.11 -24.67 -0.32
N PRO A 142 0.69 -25.55 0.52
CA PRO A 142 2.15 -25.68 0.63
C PRO A 142 2.85 -25.88 -0.73
N GLU A 143 2.29 -26.74 -1.58
CA GLU A 143 2.79 -27.09 -2.92
C GLU A 143 2.62 -26.00 -3.99
N ASP A 144 1.77 -25.00 -3.77
CA ASP A 144 1.52 -23.96 -4.76
C ASP A 144 2.70 -22.98 -4.88
N THR A 145 3.03 -22.56 -6.10
CA THR A 145 4.02 -21.50 -6.38
C THR A 145 3.41 -20.09 -6.42
N HIS A 146 2.08 -19.99 -6.31
CA HIS A 146 1.30 -18.77 -6.41
C HIS A 146 0.28 -18.68 -5.27
N LEU A 147 0.00 -17.47 -4.80
CA LEU A 147 -1.12 -17.17 -3.93
C LEU A 147 -2.32 -16.77 -4.80
N ASN A 148 -3.47 -17.38 -4.55
CA ASN A 148 -4.73 -16.96 -5.14
C ASN A 148 -5.32 -15.82 -4.30
N ILE A 149 -5.35 -14.61 -4.87
CA ILE A 149 -5.92 -13.41 -4.26
C ILE A 149 -7.26 -13.13 -4.94
N GLN A 150 -8.34 -13.08 -4.16
CA GLN A 150 -9.70 -12.83 -4.67
C GLN A 150 -10.30 -11.59 -4.02
N ILE A 151 -10.94 -10.73 -4.81
CA ILE A 151 -11.82 -9.68 -4.31
C ILE A 151 -13.26 -10.07 -4.62
N LYS A 152 -14.08 -10.14 -3.58
CA LYS A 152 -15.52 -10.37 -3.64
C LYS A 152 -16.27 -9.10 -3.25
N GLU A 153 -17.20 -8.67 -4.10
CA GLU A 153 -18.25 -7.71 -3.73
C GLU A 153 -19.60 -8.44 -3.70
N SER A 154 -20.27 -8.38 -2.56
CA SER A 154 -21.61 -8.94 -2.37
C SER A 154 -22.59 -7.78 -2.19
N ASN A 155 -23.62 -7.72 -3.05
CA ASN A 155 -24.67 -6.71 -3.02
C ASN A 155 -26.00 -7.36 -2.65
N LEU A 156 -26.74 -6.84 -1.66
CA LEU A 156 -28.08 -7.32 -1.30
C LEU A 156 -29.09 -6.88 -2.36
N LEU A 157 -29.79 -7.83 -2.97
CA LEU A 157 -30.85 -7.59 -3.94
C LEU A 157 -32.15 -7.22 -3.21
N PRO A 158 -32.71 -6.00 -3.42
CA PRO A 158 -33.87 -5.51 -2.67
C PRO A 158 -35.07 -6.47 -2.69
N ASP A 159 -35.39 -7.03 -3.86
CA ASP A 159 -36.64 -7.76 -4.09
C ASP A 159 -36.57 -9.26 -3.78
N GLN A 160 -35.37 -9.78 -3.44
CA GLN A 160 -35.17 -11.23 -3.26
C GLN A 160 -34.57 -11.62 -1.91
N ASN A 161 -34.09 -10.65 -1.12
CA ASN A 161 -33.32 -10.90 0.11
C ASN A 161 -32.10 -11.84 -0.10
N LYS A 162 -31.58 -11.86 -1.34
CA LYS A 162 -30.43 -12.66 -1.79
C LYS A 162 -29.25 -11.75 -2.06
N TRP A 163 -28.05 -12.30 -1.91
CA TRP A 163 -26.81 -11.61 -2.25
C TRP A 163 -26.41 -11.92 -3.69
N ALA A 164 -26.19 -10.87 -4.49
CA ALA A 164 -25.53 -10.96 -5.78
C ALA A 164 -24.02 -10.85 -5.56
N ASP A 165 -23.31 -11.93 -5.85
CA ASP A 165 -21.87 -12.05 -5.62
C ASP A 165 -21.09 -11.80 -6.92
N HIS A 166 -20.22 -10.80 -6.91
CA HIS A 166 -19.24 -10.55 -7.95
C HIS A 166 -17.85 -10.89 -7.40
N LEU A 167 -17.14 -11.79 -8.07
CA LEU A 167 -15.83 -12.29 -7.66
C LEU A 167 -14.84 -12.15 -8.81
N LEU A 168 -13.66 -11.60 -8.51
CA LEU A 168 -12.50 -11.64 -9.40
C LEU A 168 -11.30 -12.16 -8.63
N GLN A 169 -10.41 -12.88 -9.33
CA GLN A 169 -9.23 -13.49 -8.75
C GLN A 169 -7.97 -13.21 -9.60
N ALA A 170 -6.82 -13.14 -8.94
CA ALA A 170 -5.50 -13.10 -9.56
C ALA A 170 -4.58 -14.12 -8.88
N ASN A 171 -3.76 -14.83 -9.67
CA ASN A 171 -2.75 -15.75 -9.15
C ASN A 171 -1.42 -15.01 -9.06
N VAL A 172 -1.06 -14.55 -7.87
CA VAL A 172 0.14 -13.73 -7.62
C VAL A 172 1.29 -14.65 -7.24
N SER A 173 2.46 -14.51 -7.89
CA SER A 173 3.61 -15.36 -7.54
C SER A 173 4.10 -15.10 -6.11
N VAL A 174 4.80 -16.06 -5.49
CA VAL A 174 5.38 -15.85 -4.15
C VAL A 174 6.28 -14.59 -4.08
N PRO A 175 7.23 -14.36 -5.00
CA PRO A 175 8.03 -13.13 -5.02
C PRO A 175 7.19 -11.85 -5.15
N ASP A 176 6.19 -11.85 -6.03
CA ASP A 176 5.29 -10.72 -6.24
C ASP A 176 4.48 -10.38 -4.98
N PHE A 177 4.02 -11.40 -4.25
CA PHE A 177 3.33 -11.23 -2.99
C PHE A 177 4.24 -10.67 -1.90
N ILE A 178 5.50 -11.10 -1.84
CA ILE A 178 6.50 -10.52 -0.93
C ILE A 178 6.67 -9.02 -1.24
N ILE A 179 6.82 -8.63 -2.51
CA ILE A 179 6.91 -7.20 -2.90
C ILE A 179 5.66 -6.42 -2.46
N PHE A 180 4.46 -6.99 -2.63
CA PHE A 180 3.21 -6.38 -2.15
C PHE A 180 3.17 -6.24 -0.62
N ARG A 181 3.64 -7.24 0.14
CA ARG A 181 3.73 -7.19 1.60
C ARG A 181 4.74 -6.13 2.07
N GLU A 182 5.89 -6.02 1.41
CA GLU A 182 6.88 -4.99 1.71
C GLU A 182 6.38 -3.58 1.32
N LEU A 183 5.63 -3.44 0.23
CA LEU A 183 4.92 -2.20 -0.11
C LEU A 183 3.93 -1.80 1.00
N CYS A 184 3.18 -2.76 1.55
CA CYS A 184 2.31 -2.53 2.69
C CYS A 184 3.11 -2.02 3.90
N ARG A 185 4.22 -2.68 4.24
CA ARG A 185 5.10 -2.31 5.37
C ARG A 185 5.70 -0.91 5.21
N PHE A 186 6.27 -0.62 4.04
CA PHE A 186 6.87 0.67 3.71
C PHE A 186 5.85 1.82 3.75
N SER A 187 4.60 1.55 3.37
CA SER A 187 3.58 2.59 3.27
C SER A 187 2.95 2.97 4.63
N LEU A 188 3.10 2.14 5.67
CA LEU A 188 2.43 2.37 6.97
C LEU A 188 2.66 3.78 7.55
N PRO A 189 3.89 4.32 7.66
CA PRO A 189 4.13 5.66 8.22
C PRO A 189 3.37 6.76 7.47
N TYR A 190 3.26 6.63 6.14
CA TYR A 190 2.57 7.59 5.27
C TYR A 190 1.04 7.54 5.40
N MET A 191 0.51 6.37 5.76
CA MET A 191 -0.93 6.17 6.01
C MET A 191 -1.37 6.67 7.39
N ILE A 192 -0.49 6.63 8.40
CA ILE A 192 -0.76 7.17 9.75
C ILE A 192 -0.35 8.64 9.92
N GLY A 193 0.12 9.31 8.86
CA GLY A 193 0.49 10.73 8.91
C GLY A 193 1.84 11.03 9.60
N TRP A 194 2.66 10.02 9.90
CA TRP A 194 3.95 10.22 10.59
C TRP A 194 4.96 11.02 9.77
N GLN A 195 4.81 11.09 8.44
CA GLN A 195 5.58 12.00 7.59
C GLN A 195 5.41 13.48 7.99
N ALA A 196 4.28 13.85 8.57
CA ALA A 196 4.02 15.21 9.05
C ALA A 196 4.96 15.60 10.22
N LEU A 197 5.51 14.63 10.94
CA LEU A 197 6.46 14.85 12.03
C LEU A 197 7.86 15.27 11.54
N ALA A 198 8.12 15.24 10.22
CA ALA A 198 9.41 15.64 9.66
C ALA A 198 9.69 17.15 9.82
N SER A 199 8.68 18.00 9.59
CA SER A 199 8.69 19.41 9.98
C SER A 199 7.28 20.02 9.88
N TYR A 200 7.05 21.09 10.64
CA TYR A 200 5.80 21.86 10.59
C TYR A 200 5.53 22.44 9.19
N ASP A 201 6.53 23.08 8.57
CA ASP A 201 6.50 23.55 7.18
C ASP A 201 6.09 22.48 6.16
N PHE A 202 6.52 21.24 6.35
CA PHE A 202 6.15 20.13 5.50
C PHE A 202 4.69 19.72 5.74
N ALA A 203 4.28 19.67 7.01
CA ALA A 203 2.90 19.33 7.38
C ALA A 203 1.88 20.35 6.84
N GLU A 204 2.14 21.66 6.92
CA GLU A 204 1.27 22.68 6.33
C GLU A 204 1.15 22.54 4.81
N LYS A 205 2.28 22.31 4.12
CA LYS A 205 2.30 22.18 2.64
C LYS A 205 1.61 20.91 2.14
N ASP A 206 1.68 19.80 2.88
CA ASP A 206 1.05 18.53 2.48
C ASP A 206 -0.41 18.41 2.98
N SER A 207 -0.80 19.12 4.06
CA SER A 207 -2.19 19.22 4.53
C SER A 207 -3.06 20.13 3.65
N SER A 208 -2.46 21.12 2.99
CA SER A 208 -3.09 21.95 1.95
C SER A 208 -3.07 21.31 0.56
N ASP A 209 -2.60 20.07 0.43
CA ASP A 209 -2.63 19.32 -0.82
C ASP A 209 -3.93 18.52 -0.99
N ASP A 210 -4.95 19.18 -1.55
CA ASP A 210 -6.26 18.63 -1.88
C ASP A 210 -6.26 17.52 -2.98
N ARG A 211 -5.10 17.09 -3.49
CA ARG A 211 -5.00 16.13 -4.62
C ARG A 211 -5.32 14.66 -4.26
N LEU A 212 -6.18 14.42 -3.26
CA LEU A 212 -6.77 13.12 -2.89
C LEU A 212 -8.21 13.25 -2.35
#